data_AF-A0A382D1F0-F1
#
_entry.id   AF-A0A382D1F0-F1
#
_cell.length_a   1.000
_cell.length_b   1.000
_cell.length_c   1.000
_cell.angle_alpha   90.00
_cell.angle_beta   90.00
_cell.angle_gamma   90.00
#
_symmetry.space_group_name_H-M   'P 1'
#
loop_
_entity.id
_entity.type
_entity.pdbx_description
1 polymer ?
#
loop_
_entity_poly.entity_id
_entity_poly.type
_entity_poly.pdbx_seq_one_letter_code
_entity_poly.pdbx_strand_id
1 'polypeptide(L)'
;MEFNKQNILNKVKAAQQSTVVMDEGLRAYMLKVYNYMATGVLLTGIIALFSFKMSVVTDVSGAIAGFTSFGNALFFSGLKWIVMLAPLGIVFYMSFGINKMSAAKAQTVFWIFAALMGL
;
A
#
# COMPACT_ATOMS: atom_id res chain seq x y z
N MET A 1 39.40 -45.91 8.81
CA MET A 1 38.17 -45.51 8.08
C MET A 1 38.09 -43.99 8.01
N GLU A 2 39.04 -43.36 7.31
CA GLU A 2 39.16 -41.91 7.09
C GLU A 2 38.43 -41.52 5.79
N PHE A 3 37.14 -41.85 5.69
CA PHE A 3 36.36 -41.60 4.48
C PHE A 3 35.17 -40.70 4.82
N ASN A 4 35.02 -39.63 4.03
CA ASN A 4 33.82 -38.80 3.89
C ASN A 4 33.63 -37.58 4.82
N LYS A 5 34.44 -37.34 5.86
CA LYS A 5 34.27 -36.13 6.70
C LYS A 5 34.41 -34.81 5.91
N GLN A 6 35.46 -34.64 5.11
CA GLN A 6 35.61 -33.42 4.27
C GLN A 6 34.43 -33.21 3.31
N ASN A 7 33.95 -34.28 2.67
CA ASN A 7 32.90 -34.19 1.66
C ASN A 7 31.53 -33.87 2.30
N ILE A 8 31.25 -34.44 3.48
CA ILE A 8 30.07 -34.08 4.28
C ILE A 8 30.15 -32.62 4.73
N LEU A 9 31.30 -32.17 5.24
CA LEU A 9 31.49 -30.77 5.65
C LEU A 9 31.34 -29.78 4.49
N ASN A 10 31.84 -30.13 3.31
CA ASN A 10 31.67 -29.31 2.10
C ASN A 10 30.22 -29.26 1.64
N LYS A 11 29.48 -30.38 1.71
CA LYS A 11 28.03 -30.41 1.44
C LYS A 11 27.24 -29.58 2.44
N VAL A 12 27.58 -29.65 3.73
CA VAL A 12 26.94 -28.85 4.78
C VAL A 12 27.23 -27.36 4.58
N LYS A 13 28.47 -26.96 4.27
CA LYS A 13 28.79 -25.57 3.92
C LYS A 13 28.02 -25.06 2.71
N ALA A 14 27.95 -25.86 1.64
CA ALA A 14 27.19 -25.50 0.45
C ALA A 14 25.68 -25.36 0.72
N ALA A 15 25.11 -26.26 1.52
CA ALA A 15 23.71 -26.18 1.95
C ALA A 15 23.46 -24.98 2.86
N GLN A 16 24.36 -24.68 3.79
CA GLN A 16 24.23 -23.52 4.67
C GLN A 16 24.35 -22.22 3.88
N GLN A 17 25.27 -22.15 2.92
CA GLN A 17 25.43 -21.01 2.04
C GLN A 17 24.21 -20.81 1.12
N SER A 18 23.60 -21.87 0.58
CA SER A 18 22.36 -21.76 -0.20
C SER A 18 21.17 -21.32 0.66
N THR A 19 21.09 -21.79 1.90
CA THR A 19 20.04 -21.38 2.84
C THR A 19 20.16 -19.90 3.21
N VAL A 20 21.39 -19.42 3.49
CA VAL A 20 21.67 -17.99 3.77
C VAL A 20 21.36 -17.11 2.55
N VAL A 21 21.69 -17.55 1.33
CA VAL A 21 21.37 -16.81 0.10
C VAL A 21 19.85 -16.74 -0.14
N MET A 22 19.11 -17.79 0.18
CA MET A 22 17.64 -17.80 0.09
C MET A 22 17.00 -16.86 1.13
N ASP A 23 17.53 -16.81 2.35
CA ASP A 23 17.07 -15.90 3.41
C ASP A 23 17.24 -14.43 2.99
N GLU A 24 18.44 -14.06 2.50
CA GLU A 24 18.71 -12.72 1.99
C GLU A 24 17.84 -12.36 0.78
N GLY A 25 17.61 -13.30 -0.14
CA GLY A 25 16.73 -13.10 -1.30
C GLY A 25 15.27 -12.86 -0.89
N LEU A 26 14.75 -13.66 0.04
CA LEU A 26 13.39 -13.52 0.57
C LEU A 26 13.23 -12.20 1.33
N ARG A 27 14.20 -11.86 2.19
CA ARG A 27 14.22 -10.59 2.91
C ARG A 27 14.21 -9.40 1.96
N ALA A 28 15.06 -9.42 0.94
CA ALA A 28 15.10 -8.36 -0.07
C ALA A 28 13.78 -8.23 -0.84
N TYR A 29 13.12 -9.35 -1.16
CA TYR A 29 11.79 -9.34 -1.78
C TYR A 29 10.73 -8.74 -0.84
N MET A 30 10.67 -9.18 0.42
CA MET A 30 9.71 -8.67 1.39
C MET A 30 9.91 -7.18 1.68
N LEU A 31 11.16 -6.72 1.78
CA LEU A 31 11.47 -5.29 1.94
C LEU A 31 10.95 -4.46 0.75
N LYS A 32 11.05 -4.96 -0.48
CA LYS A 32 10.47 -4.27 -1.64
C LYS A 32 8.95 -4.17 -1.53
N VAL A 33 8.28 -5.25 -1.15
CA VAL A 33 6.82 -5.26 -0.94
C VAL A 33 6.42 -4.28 0.16
N TYR A 34 7.12 -4.29 1.30
CA TYR A 34 6.84 -3.38 2.41
C TYR A 34 7.10 -1.93 2.05
N ASN A 35 8.19 -1.63 1.37
CA ASN A 35 8.47 -0.27 0.91
C ASN A 35 7.39 0.20 -0.07
N TYR A 36 6.95 -0.66 -0.99
CA TYR A 36 5.86 -0.33 -1.91
C TYR A 36 4.55 -0.04 -1.18
N MET A 37 4.17 -0.91 -0.23
CA MET A 37 2.96 -0.69 0.58
C MET A 37 3.08 0.55 1.46
N ALA A 38 4.25 0.81 2.05
CA ALA A 38 4.52 1.99 2.86
C ALA A 38 4.42 3.27 2.03
N THR A 39 4.88 3.27 0.78
CA THR A 39 4.69 4.42 -0.13
C THR A 39 3.23 4.65 -0.49
N GLY A 40 2.41 3.58 -0.59
CA GLY A 40 0.96 3.71 -0.73
C GLY A 40 0.31 4.38 0.48
N VAL A 41 0.66 3.94 1.69
CA VAL A 41 0.17 4.55 2.94
C VAL A 41 0.63 6.01 3.07
N LEU A 42 1.86 6.31 2.69
CA LEU A 42 2.38 7.67 2.66
C LEU A 42 1.54 8.56 1.72
N LEU A 43 1.23 8.07 0.52
CA LEU A 43 0.35 8.77 -0.41
C LEU A 43 -1.04 9.01 0.21
N THR A 44 -1.63 8.00 0.83
CA THR A 44 -2.92 8.13 1.53
C THR A 44 -2.86 9.25 2.58
N GLY A 45 -1.80 9.32 3.38
CA GLY A 45 -1.61 10.38 4.36
C GLY A 45 -1.49 11.77 3.72
N ILE A 46 -0.76 11.89 2.60
CA ILE A 46 -0.64 13.15 1.86
C ILE A 46 -2.00 13.61 1.33
N ILE A 47 -2.77 12.71 0.72
CA ILE A 47 -4.10 13.03 0.21
C ILE A 47 -5.03 13.44 1.36
N ALA A 48 -5.00 12.73 2.50
CA ALA A 48 -5.80 13.08 3.67
C ALA A 48 -5.50 14.47 4.21
N LEU A 49 -4.22 14.82 4.33
CA LEU A 49 -3.82 16.17 4.76
C LEU A 49 -4.28 17.25 3.78
N PHE A 50 -4.18 16.98 2.49
CA PHE A 50 -4.60 17.93 1.45
C PHE A 50 -6.12 18.10 1.43
N SER A 51 -6.87 16.99 1.43
CA SER A 51 -8.33 16.96 1.49
C SER A 51 -8.85 17.67 2.75
N PHE A 52 -8.22 17.45 3.91
CA PHE A 52 -8.57 18.17 5.13
C PHE A 52 -8.34 19.68 5.01
N LYS A 53 -7.15 20.10 4.57
CA LYS A 53 -6.81 21.53 4.38
C LYS A 53 -7.72 22.22 3.37
N MET A 54 -8.20 21.51 2.34
CA MET A 54 -9.12 22.06 1.36
C MET A 54 -10.57 22.08 1.85
N SER A 55 -10.98 21.16 2.70
CA SER A 55 -12.39 21.01 3.11
C SER A 55 -12.77 21.81 4.36
N VAL A 56 -11.81 22.11 5.22
CA VAL A 56 -12.07 22.68 6.55
C VAL A 56 -11.43 24.06 6.72
N VAL A 57 -12.16 24.98 7.34
CA VAL A 57 -11.66 26.25 7.86
C VAL A 57 -11.39 26.09 9.36
N THR A 58 -10.17 26.42 9.79
CA THR A 58 -9.76 26.33 11.20
C THR A 58 -9.59 27.71 11.82
N ASP A 59 -9.94 27.84 13.10
CA ASP A 59 -9.73 29.06 13.88
C ASP A 59 -8.32 29.10 14.52
N VAL A 60 -7.95 30.19 15.18
CA VAL A 60 -6.64 30.41 15.85
C VAL A 60 -6.34 29.35 16.92
N SER A 61 -7.38 28.73 17.48
CA SER A 61 -7.29 27.61 18.44
C SER A 61 -7.08 26.24 17.78
N GLY A 62 -7.07 26.15 16.45
CA GLY A 62 -7.00 24.91 15.69
C GLY A 62 -8.33 24.15 15.60
N ALA A 63 -9.43 24.69 16.14
CA ALA A 63 -10.75 24.10 16.05
C ALA A 63 -11.37 24.30 14.65
N ILE A 64 -12.22 23.35 14.24
CA ILE A 64 -13.01 23.44 13.01
C ILE A 64 -14.06 24.54 13.17
N ALA A 65 -13.86 25.67 12.48
CA ALA A 65 -14.78 26.81 12.49
C ALA A 65 -15.88 26.69 11.43
N GLY A 66 -15.62 25.91 10.37
CA GLY A 66 -16.58 25.68 9.30
C GLY A 66 -16.00 24.86 8.15
N PHE A 67 -16.81 24.68 7.11
CA PHE A 67 -16.41 23.97 5.89
C PHE A 67 -16.30 24.94 4.72
N THR A 68 -15.34 24.69 3.84
CA THR A 68 -15.23 25.39 2.56
C THR A 68 -16.36 24.95 1.61
N SER A 69 -16.45 25.57 0.42
CA SER A 69 -17.35 25.08 -0.64
C SER A 69 -17.03 23.64 -1.04
N PHE A 70 -15.74 23.27 -1.08
CA PHE A 70 -15.29 21.91 -1.32
C PHE A 70 -15.72 20.96 -0.19
N GLY A 71 -15.51 21.34 1.07
CA GLY A 71 -15.93 20.54 2.22
C GLY A 71 -17.46 20.34 2.27
N ASN A 72 -18.22 21.37 1.95
CA ASN A 72 -19.68 21.26 1.84
C ASN A 72 -20.10 20.27 0.75
N ALA A 73 -19.49 20.36 -0.43
CA ALA A 73 -19.74 19.41 -1.51
C ALA A 73 -19.34 17.98 -1.11
N LEU A 74 -18.20 17.79 -0.45
CA LEU A 74 -17.70 16.46 -0.10
C LEU A 74 -18.54 15.78 0.99
N PHE A 75 -18.93 16.52 2.04
CA PHE A 75 -19.56 15.94 3.23
C PHE A 75 -21.08 16.08 3.28
N PHE A 76 -21.67 17.08 2.61
CA PHE A 76 -23.10 17.40 2.71
C PHE A 76 -23.86 17.24 1.39
N SER A 77 -23.20 16.89 0.29
CA SER A 77 -23.86 16.59 -0.99
C SER A 77 -23.94 15.09 -1.28
N GLY A 78 -24.63 14.73 -2.37
CA GLY A 78 -24.65 13.36 -2.88
C GLY A 78 -23.27 12.79 -3.23
N LEU A 79 -22.25 13.65 -3.42
CA LEU A 79 -20.87 13.23 -3.67
C LEU A 79 -20.31 12.36 -2.53
N LYS A 80 -20.75 12.58 -1.29
CA LYS A 80 -20.37 11.76 -0.13
C LYS A 80 -20.56 10.27 -0.40
N TRP A 81 -21.70 9.89 -0.98
CA TRP A 81 -22.02 8.49 -1.26
C TRP A 81 -21.11 7.90 -2.32
N ILE A 82 -20.74 8.68 -3.33
CA ILE A 82 -19.83 8.24 -4.38
C ILE A 82 -18.44 7.99 -3.79
N VAL A 83 -17.91 8.93 -3.01
CA VAL A 83 -16.59 8.80 -2.38
C VAL A 83 -16.57 7.64 -1.40
N MET A 84 -17.62 7.47 -0.59
CA MET A 84 -17.73 6.37 0.37
C MET A 84 -17.83 4.99 -0.31
N LEU A 85 -18.51 4.89 -1.46
CA LEU A 85 -18.67 3.62 -2.19
C LEU A 85 -17.52 3.33 -3.16
N ALA A 86 -16.71 4.33 -3.52
CA ALA A 86 -15.62 4.17 -4.49
C ALA A 86 -14.59 3.09 -4.10
N PRO A 87 -14.11 3.00 -2.84
CA PRO A 87 -13.21 1.91 -2.43
C PRO A 87 -13.84 0.52 -2.61
N LEU A 88 -15.13 0.37 -2.30
CA LEU A 88 -15.84 -0.90 -2.52
C LEU A 88 -15.92 -1.25 -4.01
N GLY A 89 -16.18 -0.25 -4.86
CA GLY A 89 -16.15 -0.43 -6.31
C GLY A 89 -14.80 -0.98 -6.81
N ILE A 90 -13.69 -0.48 -6.27
CA ILE A 90 -12.35 -0.99 -6.62
C ILE A 90 -12.15 -2.42 -6.12
N VAL A 91 -12.58 -2.73 -4.89
CA VAL A 91 -12.47 -4.09 -4.35
C VAL A 91 -13.26 -5.07 -5.21
N PHE A 92 -14.48 -4.73 -5.65
CA PHE A 92 -15.25 -5.57 -6.58
C PHE A 92 -14.54 -5.70 -7.93
N TYR A 93 -14.03 -4.60 -8.49
CA TYR A 93 -13.29 -4.63 -9.75
C TYR A 93 -12.06 -5.56 -9.68
N MET A 94 -11.29 -5.48 -8.60
CA MET A 94 -10.18 -6.40 -8.36
C MET A 94 -10.68 -7.83 -8.17
N SER A 95 -11.73 -8.05 -7.38
CA SER A 95 -12.26 -9.39 -7.10
C SER A 95 -12.66 -10.14 -8.38
N PHE A 96 -13.28 -9.46 -9.34
CA PHE A 96 -13.66 -10.06 -10.63
C PHE A 96 -12.51 -10.09 -11.66
N GLY A 97 -11.56 -9.17 -11.56
CA GLY A 97 -10.56 -8.92 -12.60
C GLY A 97 -9.14 -9.42 -12.29
N ILE A 98 -8.80 -9.76 -11.05
CA ILE A 98 -7.40 -9.94 -10.61
C ILE A 98 -6.66 -11.02 -11.39
N ASN A 99 -7.33 -12.13 -11.72
CA ASN A 99 -6.75 -13.24 -12.48
C ASN A 99 -6.38 -12.88 -13.92
N LYS A 100 -6.87 -11.75 -14.44
CA LYS A 100 -6.61 -11.25 -15.80
C LYS A 100 -5.80 -9.95 -15.81
N MET A 101 -5.37 -9.43 -14.66
CA MET A 101 -4.63 -8.18 -14.59
C MET A 101 -3.14 -8.40 -14.80
N SER A 102 -2.54 -7.57 -15.65
CA SER A 102 -1.08 -7.44 -15.69
C SER A 102 -0.57 -6.77 -14.41
N ALA A 103 0.69 -7.01 -14.07
CA ALA A 103 1.33 -6.41 -12.90
C ALA A 103 1.21 -4.88 -12.89
N ALA A 104 1.41 -4.23 -14.05
CA ALA A 104 1.27 -2.77 -14.18
C ALA A 104 -0.16 -2.30 -13.88
N LYS A 105 -1.18 -3.04 -14.35
CA LYS A 105 -2.57 -2.69 -14.10
C LYS A 105 -2.94 -2.81 -12.63
N ALA A 106 -2.48 -3.88 -11.96
CA ALA A 106 -2.69 -4.06 -10.53
C ALA A 106 -2.01 -2.95 -9.72
N GLN A 107 -0.80 -2.53 -10.10
CA GLN A 107 -0.09 -1.42 -9.48
C GLN A 107 -0.86 -0.10 -9.62
N THR A 108 -1.34 0.24 -10.82
CA THR A 108 -2.14 1.46 -11.03
C THR A 108 -3.42 1.44 -10.20
N VAL A 109 -4.13 0.31 -10.16
CA VAL A 109 -5.35 0.18 -9.34
C VAL A 109 -5.04 0.36 -7.86
N PHE A 110 -3.91 -0.19 -7.38
CA PHE A 110 -3.44 0.03 -6.01
C PHE A 110 -3.19 1.52 -5.71
N TRP A 111 -2.53 2.26 -6.60
CA TRP A 111 -2.29 3.69 -6.38
C TRP A 111 -3.58 4.51 -6.36
N ILE A 112 -4.54 4.18 -7.24
CA ILE A 112 -5.87 4.80 -7.24
C ILE A 112 -6.60 4.49 -5.92
N PHE A 113 -6.55 3.23 -5.48
CA PHE A 113 -7.13 2.81 -4.20
C PHE A 113 -6.50 3.56 -3.02
N ALA A 114 -5.17 3.63 -2.95
CA ALA A 114 -4.45 4.33 -1.89
C ALA A 114 -4.80 5.82 -1.84
N ALA A 115 -4.94 6.48 -3.00
CA ALA A 115 -5.36 7.87 -3.07
C ALA A 115 -6.82 8.06 -2.59
N LEU A 116 -7.74 7.20 -3.02
CA LEU A 116 -9.15 7.24 -2.60
C LEU A 116 -9.34 7.01 -1.11
N MET A 117 -8.54 6.14 -0.50
CA MET A 117 -8.57 5.91 0.95
C MET A 117 -8.18 7.15 1.76
N GLY A 118 -7.50 8.13 1.14
CA GLY A 118 -7.10 9.38 1.78
C GLY A 118 -8.07 10.54 1.52
N LEU A 119 -9.09 10.37 0.68
CA LEU A 119 -10.11 11.39 0.42
C LEU A 119 -11.16 11.40 1.52
#